data_AF-A0A8T5M6K1-F1
#
_entry.id   AF-A0A8T5M6K1-F1
#
_cell.length_a   1.000
_cell.length_b   1.000
_cell.length_c   1.000
_cell.angle_alpha   90.00
_cell.angle_beta   90.00
_cell.angle_gamma   90.00
#
_symmetry.space_group_name_H-M   'P 1'
#
loop_
_entity.id
_entity.type
_entity.pdbx_description
1 polymer ?
#
loop_
_entity_poly.entity_id
_entity_poly.type
_entity_poly.pdbx_seq_one_letter_code
_entity_poly.pdbx_strand_id
1 'polypeptide(L)'
;MAKKRTRIRYTQNDIDNFFEWGINLKNRIIYLSSISSDVEGREEGVNYEMAEYAIKGLALMGNTKRRITILMNNIGGDWFHGMAIYDAIRRTQYHAPVDIEVYGHAMSMGAVILQAGRKRLMHPNSALMIHDGRIGRDRDMHVRDAENWGKYESKMCDRMYDIFAERSGHYRSFWKKRCSRDTILTPEETVDWGLADGIIESTKALPCVKRKRIDRKK
;
A
#
# COMPACT_ATOMS: atom_id res chain seq x y z
N MET A 1 7.73 -3.44 37.71
CA MET A 1 8.01 -4.82 37.25
C MET A 1 8.32 -4.80 35.76
N ALA A 2 9.55 -5.15 35.35
CA ALA A 2 9.91 -5.21 33.94
C ALA A 2 9.17 -6.38 33.26
N LYS A 3 8.34 -6.11 32.24
CA LYS A 3 7.73 -7.16 31.42
C LYS A 3 8.87 -7.99 30.80
N LYS A 4 9.05 -9.24 31.22
CA LYS A 4 9.96 -10.18 30.55
C LYS A 4 9.60 -10.19 29.07
N ARG A 5 10.51 -9.72 28.21
CA ARG A 5 10.37 -9.86 26.75
C ARG A 5 10.43 -11.36 26.45
N THR A 6 9.29 -11.97 26.19
CA THR A 6 9.22 -13.35 25.71
C THR A 6 9.94 -13.39 24.37
N ARG A 7 11.12 -14.02 24.31
CA ARG A 7 11.83 -14.22 23.05
C ARG A 7 10.99 -15.18 22.20
N ILE A 8 10.45 -14.68 21.08
CA ILE A 8 9.80 -15.52 20.08
C ILE A 8 10.88 -16.43 19.49
N ARG A 9 10.67 -17.75 19.56
CA ARG A 9 11.54 -18.75 18.93
C ARG A 9 10.96 -19.15 17.58
N TYR A 10 11.82 -19.15 16.57
CA TYR A 10 11.51 -19.64 15.23
C TYR A 10 12.02 -21.07 15.08
N THR A 11 11.19 -21.94 14.54
CA THR A 11 11.59 -23.23 13.99
C THR A 11 12.06 -23.03 12.55
N GLN A 12 12.77 -24.01 11.99
CA GLN A 12 13.18 -23.96 10.57
C GLN A 12 11.94 -23.81 9.66
N ASN A 13 10.88 -24.56 9.92
CA ASN A 13 9.63 -24.44 9.19
C ASN A 13 8.99 -23.04 9.26
N ASP A 14 9.09 -22.32 10.40
CA ASP A 14 8.61 -20.93 10.45
C ASP A 14 9.44 -19.98 9.58
N ILE A 15 10.73 -20.24 9.47
CA ILE A 15 11.67 -19.46 8.67
C ILE A 15 11.40 -19.71 7.19
N ASP A 16 11.31 -20.98 6.79
CA ASP A 16 11.06 -21.39 5.41
C ASP A 16 9.73 -20.81 4.92
N ASN A 17 8.65 -20.98 5.68
CA ASN A 17 7.35 -20.39 5.35
C ASN A 17 7.39 -18.86 5.27
N PHE A 18 8.22 -18.20 6.09
CA PHE A 18 8.34 -16.75 6.02
C PHE A 18 9.05 -16.29 4.74
N PHE A 19 10.12 -16.98 4.35
CA PHE A 19 10.86 -16.65 3.12
C PHE A 19 10.12 -17.07 1.85
N GLU A 20 9.28 -18.11 1.92
CA GLU A 20 8.48 -18.58 0.80
C GLU A 20 7.23 -17.72 0.58
N TRP A 21 6.47 -17.44 1.65
CA TRP A 21 5.16 -16.77 1.52
C TRP A 21 5.18 -15.29 1.92
N GLY A 22 6.27 -14.79 2.48
CA GLY A 22 6.36 -13.42 3.01
C GLY A 22 5.49 -13.17 4.25
N ILE A 23 4.97 -14.21 4.91
CA ILE A 23 4.03 -14.08 6.03
C ILE A 23 4.63 -14.63 7.33
N ASN A 24 4.70 -13.78 8.36
CA ASN A 24 5.15 -14.16 9.70
C ASN A 24 3.98 -14.11 10.68
N LEU A 25 3.27 -15.22 10.85
CA LEU A 25 2.10 -15.30 11.73
C LEU A 25 2.43 -15.01 13.20
N LYS A 26 3.63 -15.39 13.66
CA LYS A 26 4.08 -15.18 15.05
C LYS A 26 4.21 -13.70 15.40
N ASN A 27 4.84 -12.93 14.51
CA ASN A 27 4.98 -11.48 14.67
C ASN A 27 3.81 -10.68 14.11
N ARG A 28 2.94 -11.32 13.34
CA ARG A 28 1.82 -10.72 12.62
C ARG A 28 2.29 -9.70 11.57
N ILE A 29 3.24 -10.14 10.76
CA ILE A 29 3.84 -9.34 9.68
C ILE A 29 3.48 -9.97 8.33
N ILE A 30 3.14 -9.13 7.36
CA ILE A 30 3.02 -9.49 5.93
C ILE A 30 4.04 -8.65 5.17
N TYR A 31 4.88 -9.28 4.36
CA TYR A 31 5.68 -8.59 3.36
C TYR A 31 4.86 -8.40 2.09
N LEU A 32 4.77 -7.16 1.64
CA LEU A 32 4.10 -6.77 0.41
C LEU A 32 5.14 -6.17 -0.53
N SER A 33 5.99 -7.05 -1.04
CA SER A 33 7.00 -6.80 -2.07
C SER A 33 6.81 -7.76 -3.21
N SER A 34 7.30 -7.42 -4.39
CA SER A 34 7.19 -8.30 -5.55
C SER A 34 7.77 -9.67 -5.25
N ILE A 35 6.99 -10.69 -5.59
CA ILE A 35 7.27 -12.11 -5.30
C ILE A 35 7.69 -12.88 -6.57
N SER A 36 7.58 -12.24 -7.72
CA SER A 36 7.85 -12.79 -9.04
C SER A 36 8.47 -11.73 -9.94
N SER A 37 9.06 -12.22 -11.03
CA SER A 37 9.55 -11.40 -12.13
C SER A 37 8.86 -11.82 -13.43
N ASP A 38 8.67 -10.88 -14.35
CA ASP A 38 8.14 -11.18 -15.67
C ASP A 38 9.14 -12.03 -16.50
N VAL A 39 8.75 -12.40 -17.71
CA VAL A 39 9.57 -13.20 -18.62
C VAL A 39 10.91 -12.55 -18.99
N GLU A 40 11.07 -11.24 -18.78
CA GLU A 40 12.31 -10.48 -19.01
C GLU A 40 13.08 -10.21 -17.70
N GLY A 41 12.64 -10.81 -16.59
CA GLY A 41 13.28 -10.65 -15.28
C GLY A 41 12.98 -9.30 -14.62
N ARG A 42 11.98 -8.56 -15.09
CA ARG A 42 11.55 -7.30 -14.45
C ARG A 42 10.63 -7.59 -13.29
N GLU A 43 10.70 -6.76 -12.28
CA GLU A 43 9.78 -6.81 -11.14
C GLU A 43 8.32 -6.65 -11.60
N GLU A 44 7.43 -7.57 -11.20
CA GLU A 44 6.01 -7.52 -11.64
C GLU A 44 5.14 -6.60 -10.77
N GLY A 45 5.52 -6.38 -9.51
CA GLY A 45 4.69 -5.64 -8.57
C GLY A 45 3.49 -6.43 -8.08
N VAL A 46 2.34 -5.76 -8.01
CA VAL A 46 1.05 -6.30 -7.57
C VAL A 46 0.46 -7.18 -8.67
N ASN A 47 0.30 -8.46 -8.35
CA ASN A 47 -0.31 -9.48 -9.21
C ASN A 47 -1.24 -10.39 -8.38
N TYR A 48 -1.75 -11.45 -9.02
CA TYR A 48 -2.71 -12.37 -8.39
C TYR A 48 -2.10 -13.13 -7.20
N GLU A 49 -0.86 -13.57 -7.28
CA GLU A 49 -0.19 -14.31 -6.21
C GLU A 49 -0.05 -13.43 -4.95
N MET A 50 0.37 -12.18 -5.14
CA MET A 50 0.52 -11.23 -4.04
C MET A 50 -0.82 -10.96 -3.37
N ALA A 51 -1.87 -10.78 -4.16
CA ALA A 51 -3.22 -10.58 -3.63
C ALA A 51 -3.70 -11.79 -2.83
N GLU A 52 -3.52 -13.00 -3.37
CA GLU A 52 -3.89 -14.24 -2.70
C GLU A 52 -3.18 -14.41 -1.35
N TYR A 53 -1.87 -14.20 -1.30
CA TYR A 53 -1.11 -14.34 -0.05
C TYR A 53 -1.48 -13.27 0.97
N ALA A 54 -1.61 -12.01 0.54
CA ALA A 54 -2.02 -10.93 1.44
C ALA A 54 -3.42 -11.18 2.02
N ILE A 55 -4.38 -11.58 1.20
CA ILE A 55 -5.76 -11.87 1.63
C ILE A 55 -5.79 -13.05 2.61
N LYS A 56 -5.10 -14.15 2.30
CA LYS A 56 -5.01 -15.33 3.17
C LYS A 56 -4.32 -15.00 4.50
N GLY A 57 -3.20 -14.28 4.46
CA GLY A 57 -2.47 -13.85 5.65
C GLY A 57 -3.32 -12.94 6.55
N LEU A 58 -4.02 -11.97 5.97
CA LEU A 58 -4.96 -11.11 6.68
C LEU A 58 -6.12 -11.91 7.29
N ALA A 59 -6.69 -12.89 6.57
CA ALA A 59 -7.75 -13.75 7.09
C ALA A 59 -7.28 -14.59 8.30
N LEU A 60 -6.09 -15.18 8.22
CA LEU A 60 -5.50 -15.95 9.33
C LEU A 60 -5.24 -15.09 10.57
N MET A 61 -4.90 -13.82 10.39
CA MET A 61 -4.55 -12.92 11.49
C MET A 61 -5.71 -12.05 11.99
N GLY A 62 -6.74 -11.82 11.17
CA GLY A 62 -7.82 -10.86 11.39
C GLY A 62 -8.80 -11.26 12.49
N ASN A 63 -8.72 -12.49 13.00
CA ASN A 63 -9.58 -13.01 14.08
C ASN A 63 -9.17 -12.54 15.50
N THR A 64 -8.17 -11.66 15.63
CA THR A 64 -7.74 -11.10 16.93
C THR A 64 -7.66 -9.58 16.90
N LYS A 65 -7.79 -8.93 18.07
CA LYS A 65 -7.59 -7.47 18.20
C LYS A 65 -6.13 -7.02 18.13
N ARG A 66 -5.19 -7.93 17.88
CA ARG A 66 -3.75 -7.62 17.84
C ARG A 66 -3.39 -6.95 16.53
N ARG A 67 -2.45 -6.01 16.59
CA ARG A 67 -1.92 -5.30 15.42
C ARG A 67 -1.33 -6.27 14.40
N ILE A 68 -1.51 -5.93 13.13
CA ILE A 68 -0.83 -6.52 11.98
C ILE A 68 0.00 -5.40 11.36
N THR A 69 1.23 -5.70 10.95
CA THR A 69 2.08 -4.75 10.23
C THR A 69 2.35 -5.29 8.83
N ILE A 70 2.09 -4.47 7.81
CA ILE A 70 2.49 -4.77 6.43
C ILE A 70 3.77 -4.01 6.14
N LEU A 71 4.83 -4.71 5.75
CA LEU A 71 6.08 -4.09 5.29
C LEU A 71 6.04 -4.04 3.77
N MET A 72 6.08 -2.84 3.20
CA MET A 72 5.86 -2.59 1.79
C MET A 72 7.16 -2.17 1.10
N ASN A 73 7.42 -2.81 -0.03
CA ASN A 73 8.39 -2.36 -1.03
C ASN A 73 7.86 -2.75 -2.41
N ASN A 74 7.07 -1.88 -3.03
CA ASN A 74 6.20 -2.25 -4.13
C ASN A 74 6.22 -1.19 -5.24
N ILE A 75 6.44 -1.62 -6.49
CA ILE A 75 6.53 -0.76 -7.68
C ILE A 75 5.17 -0.41 -8.31
N GLY A 76 4.05 -0.86 -7.74
CA GLY A 76 2.73 -0.79 -8.36
C GLY A 76 2.32 -2.14 -8.92
N GLY A 77 1.46 -2.15 -9.94
CA GLY A 77 1.00 -3.38 -10.60
C GLY A 77 -0.48 -3.28 -10.97
N ASP A 78 -1.15 -4.41 -11.01
CA ASP A 78 -2.53 -4.52 -11.47
C ASP A 78 -3.54 -3.85 -10.51
N TRP A 79 -4.50 -3.14 -11.10
CA TRP A 79 -5.53 -2.40 -10.36
C TRP A 79 -6.47 -3.34 -9.59
N PHE A 80 -6.95 -4.42 -10.20
CA PHE A 80 -7.96 -5.28 -9.58
C PHE A 80 -7.39 -6.06 -8.41
N HIS A 81 -6.21 -6.66 -8.59
CA HIS A 81 -5.51 -7.37 -7.52
C HIS A 81 -5.10 -6.40 -6.39
N GLY A 82 -4.68 -5.18 -6.74
CA GLY A 82 -4.42 -4.14 -5.75
C GLY A 82 -5.66 -3.75 -4.96
N MET A 83 -6.80 -3.56 -5.62
CA MET A 83 -8.06 -3.24 -4.94
C MET A 83 -8.57 -4.40 -4.08
N ALA A 84 -8.32 -5.65 -4.47
CA ALA A 84 -8.60 -6.81 -3.62
C ALA A 84 -7.78 -6.79 -2.32
N ILE A 85 -6.49 -6.44 -2.40
CA ILE A 85 -5.62 -6.22 -1.22
C ILE A 85 -6.15 -5.05 -0.38
N TYR A 86 -6.45 -3.92 -1.03
CA TYR A 86 -6.99 -2.72 -0.38
C TYR A 86 -8.22 -3.08 0.46
N ASP A 87 -9.24 -3.71 -0.15
CA ASP A 87 -10.49 -4.05 0.51
C ASP A 87 -10.29 -5.09 1.62
N ALA A 88 -9.39 -6.05 1.46
CA ALA A 88 -9.05 -7.01 2.51
C ALA A 88 -8.40 -6.35 3.73
N ILE A 89 -7.55 -5.34 3.52
CA ILE A 89 -6.97 -4.53 4.60
C ILE A 89 -8.08 -3.74 5.31
N ARG A 90 -8.95 -3.05 4.55
CA ARG A 90 -10.08 -2.27 5.11
C ARG A 90 -11.03 -3.17 5.91
N ARG A 91 -11.35 -4.36 5.40
CA ARG A 91 -12.18 -5.34 6.10
C ARG A 91 -11.52 -5.82 7.39
N THR A 92 -10.23 -6.14 7.35
CA THR A 92 -9.50 -6.59 8.54
C THR A 92 -9.46 -5.53 9.64
N GLN A 93 -9.44 -4.25 9.28
CA GLN A 93 -9.44 -3.14 10.23
C GLN A 93 -10.66 -3.06 11.15
N TYR A 94 -11.79 -3.68 10.79
CA TYR A 94 -12.93 -3.80 11.69
C TYR A 94 -12.63 -4.66 12.94
N HIS A 95 -11.62 -5.54 12.86
CA HIS A 95 -11.29 -6.48 13.93
C HIS A 95 -9.88 -6.28 14.48
N ALA A 96 -8.92 -5.92 13.63
CA ALA A 96 -7.50 -5.83 13.95
C ALA A 96 -6.87 -4.58 13.30
N PRO A 97 -6.11 -3.74 14.02
CA PRO A 97 -5.45 -2.60 13.40
C PRO A 97 -4.35 -3.08 12.44
N VAL A 98 -4.42 -2.66 11.18
CA VAL A 98 -3.41 -2.93 10.15
C VAL A 98 -2.62 -1.66 9.89
N ASP A 99 -1.34 -1.63 10.26
CA ASP A 99 -0.42 -0.53 10.00
C ASP A 99 0.49 -0.92 8.80
N ILE A 100 0.90 0.05 7.96
CA ILE A 100 1.73 -0.19 6.77
C ILE A 100 3.00 0.65 6.87
N GLU A 101 4.16 0.03 6.64
CA GLU A 101 5.49 0.63 6.72
C GLU A 101 6.22 0.47 5.37
N VAL A 102 6.62 1.57 4.75
CA VAL A 102 7.24 1.59 3.42
C VAL A 102 8.76 1.67 3.56
N TYR A 103 9.48 0.62 3.18
CA TYR A 103 10.95 0.54 3.31
C TYR A 103 11.70 1.14 2.12
N GLY A 104 11.29 0.82 0.89
CA GLY A 104 11.93 1.28 -0.33
C GLY A 104 11.01 2.19 -1.14
N HIS A 105 9.88 1.67 -1.61
CA HIS A 105 8.90 2.53 -2.28
C HIS A 105 7.47 2.00 -2.22
N ALA A 106 6.53 2.92 -2.39
CA ALA A 106 5.12 2.65 -2.66
C ALA A 106 4.73 3.41 -3.93
N MET A 107 4.82 2.76 -5.08
CA MET A 107 4.56 3.39 -6.38
C MET A 107 3.24 2.94 -6.97
N SER A 108 2.55 3.80 -7.72
CA SER A 108 1.33 3.47 -8.47
C SER A 108 0.30 2.76 -7.57
N MET A 109 -0.09 1.51 -7.88
CA MET A 109 -1.02 0.72 -7.06
C MET A 109 -0.54 0.53 -5.60
N GLY A 110 0.77 0.49 -5.35
CA GLY A 110 1.32 0.46 -3.99
C GLY A 110 0.97 1.71 -3.18
N ALA A 111 0.96 2.89 -3.81
CA ALA A 111 0.55 4.14 -3.16
C ALA A 111 -0.93 4.13 -2.78
N VAL A 112 -1.78 3.48 -3.58
CA VAL A 112 -3.22 3.28 -3.30
C VAL A 112 -3.41 2.27 -2.17
N ILE A 113 -2.73 1.12 -2.20
CA ILE A 113 -2.78 0.11 -1.13
C ILE A 113 -2.34 0.72 0.21
N LEU A 114 -1.31 1.57 0.20
CA LEU A 114 -0.86 2.29 1.40
C LEU A 114 -2.03 3.02 2.07
N GLN A 115 -2.96 3.60 1.31
CA GLN A 115 -4.09 4.34 1.87
C GLN A 115 -5.08 3.48 2.66
N ALA A 116 -5.08 2.15 2.45
CA ALA A 116 -5.89 1.23 3.24
C ALA A 116 -5.39 1.13 4.69
N GLY A 117 -4.09 1.33 4.93
CA GLY A 117 -3.44 1.20 6.23
C GLY A 117 -3.95 2.20 7.27
N ARG A 118 -4.09 1.76 8.52
CA ARG A 118 -4.59 2.60 9.62
C ARG A 118 -3.54 3.64 9.96
N LYS A 119 -2.29 3.22 10.12
CA LYS A 119 -1.11 4.07 10.06
C LYS A 119 -0.36 3.80 8.75
N ARG A 120 0.08 4.88 8.11
CA ARG A 120 0.84 4.90 6.85
C ARG A 120 2.21 5.50 7.16
N LEU A 121 3.25 4.69 7.20
CA LEU A 121 4.55 5.11 7.69
C LEU A 121 5.60 4.97 6.58
N MET A 122 6.44 5.98 6.43
CA MET A 122 7.53 5.98 5.45
C MET A 122 8.86 5.77 6.18
N HIS A 123 9.79 5.01 5.63
CA HIS A 123 11.18 5.06 6.06
C HIS A 123 11.90 6.28 5.46
N PRO A 124 13.01 6.76 6.05
CA PRO A 124 13.66 8.02 5.62
C PRO A 124 14.23 8.00 4.20
N ASN A 125 14.49 6.81 3.64
CA ASN A 125 15.03 6.64 2.29
C ASN A 125 13.97 6.13 1.30
N SER A 126 12.69 6.06 1.71
CA SER A 126 11.66 5.54 0.82
C SER A 126 11.12 6.62 -0.11
N ALA A 127 10.36 6.22 -1.13
CA ALA A 127 9.69 7.13 -2.03
C ALA A 127 8.23 6.72 -2.25
N LEU A 128 7.37 7.69 -2.55
CA LEU A 128 6.01 7.44 -3.01
C LEU A 128 5.86 8.00 -4.42
N MET A 129 5.24 7.22 -5.32
CA MET A 129 4.95 7.68 -6.68
C MET A 129 3.47 7.50 -6.99
N ILE A 130 2.84 8.54 -7.52
CA ILE A 130 1.46 8.52 -8.00
C ILE A 130 1.40 8.91 -9.47
N HIS A 131 0.54 8.25 -10.22
CA HIS A 131 0.19 8.56 -11.60
C HIS A 131 -1.17 7.94 -11.94
N ASP A 132 -1.77 8.38 -13.03
CA ASP A 132 -2.96 7.76 -13.60
C ASP A 132 -2.65 6.37 -14.14
N GLY A 133 -3.64 5.48 -14.07
CA GLY A 133 -3.54 4.16 -14.67
C GLY A 133 -3.20 4.24 -16.16
N ARG A 134 -2.41 3.27 -16.63
CA ARG A 134 -2.02 3.17 -18.04
C ARG A 134 -2.69 1.96 -18.64
N ILE A 135 -3.32 2.17 -19.80
CA ILE A 135 -3.89 1.09 -20.59
C ILE A 135 -2.75 0.45 -21.40
N GLY A 136 -2.24 -0.69 -20.93
CA GLY A 136 -1.48 -1.62 -21.77
C GLY A 136 -2.47 -2.53 -22.48
N ARG A 137 -2.84 -2.23 -23.72
CA ARG A 137 -3.79 -3.06 -24.48
C ARG A 137 -3.19 -3.59 -25.76
N ASP A 138 -3.68 -4.77 -26.10
CA ASP A 138 -3.35 -5.48 -27.33
C ASP A 138 -3.68 -4.61 -28.54
N ARG A 139 -2.79 -4.62 -29.54
CA ARG A 139 -2.94 -3.83 -30.77
C ARG A 139 -4.12 -4.31 -31.61
N ASP A 140 -4.56 -5.54 -31.38
CA ASP A 140 -5.64 -6.19 -32.12
C ASP A 140 -7.01 -6.09 -31.41
N MET A 141 -7.13 -5.27 -30.37
CA MET A 141 -8.40 -5.10 -29.66
C MET A 141 -9.46 -4.40 -30.53
N HIS A 142 -10.67 -4.94 -30.51
CA HIS A 142 -11.83 -4.37 -31.19
C HIS A 142 -12.17 -2.95 -30.66
N VAL A 143 -12.51 -2.02 -31.56
CA VAL A 143 -12.68 -0.59 -31.25
C VAL A 143 -13.72 -0.33 -30.14
N ARG A 144 -14.87 -1.02 -30.19
CA ARG A 144 -15.93 -0.87 -29.17
C ARG A 144 -15.49 -1.36 -27.79
N ASP A 145 -14.62 -2.37 -27.75
CA ASP A 145 -14.06 -2.85 -26.50
C ASP A 145 -13.09 -1.82 -25.96
N ALA A 146 -12.20 -1.29 -26.80
CA ALA A 146 -11.27 -0.23 -26.42
C ALA A 146 -12.00 0.99 -25.79
N GLU A 147 -13.12 1.42 -26.39
CA GLU A 147 -13.96 2.50 -25.86
C GLU A 147 -14.57 2.19 -24.48
N ASN A 148 -15.21 1.02 -24.33
CA ASN A 148 -15.85 0.60 -23.07
C ASN A 148 -14.84 0.64 -21.91
N TRP A 149 -13.65 0.21 -22.24
CA TRP A 149 -12.61 -0.19 -21.33
C TRP A 149 -11.78 1.07 -21.01
N GLY A 150 -11.72 2.07 -21.91
CA GLY A 150 -11.24 3.42 -21.60
C GLY A 150 -12.20 4.22 -20.70
N LYS A 151 -13.52 4.05 -20.87
CA LYS A 151 -14.52 4.61 -19.93
C LYS A 151 -14.38 3.99 -18.55
N TYR A 152 -14.11 2.69 -18.46
CA TYR A 152 -13.91 2.02 -17.18
C TYR A 152 -12.62 2.46 -16.48
N GLU A 153 -11.51 2.59 -17.21
CA GLU A 153 -10.25 3.12 -16.66
C GLU A 153 -10.42 4.53 -16.07
N SER A 154 -11.18 5.38 -16.76
CA SER A 154 -11.49 6.73 -16.25
C SER A 154 -12.19 6.67 -14.89
N LYS A 155 -13.08 5.69 -14.68
CA LYS A 155 -13.74 5.46 -13.38
C LYS A 155 -12.77 4.94 -12.32
N MET A 156 -11.78 4.13 -12.69
CA MET A 156 -10.74 3.67 -11.78
C MET A 156 -9.86 4.83 -11.31
N CYS A 157 -9.36 5.66 -12.24
CA CYS A 157 -8.64 6.89 -11.89
C CYS A 157 -9.50 7.80 -11.00
N ASP A 158 -10.78 7.93 -11.33
CA ASP A 158 -11.71 8.70 -10.54
C ASP A 158 -11.83 8.18 -9.09
N ARG A 159 -11.87 6.86 -8.90
CA ARG A 159 -11.87 6.20 -7.58
C ARG A 159 -10.55 6.38 -6.85
N MET A 160 -9.42 6.30 -7.55
CA MET A 160 -8.09 6.56 -6.98
C MET A 160 -8.01 7.96 -6.38
N TYR A 161 -8.50 8.98 -7.09
CA TYR A 161 -8.51 10.36 -6.58
C TYR A 161 -9.36 10.49 -5.32
N ASP A 162 -10.48 9.79 -5.25
CA ASP A 162 -11.33 9.78 -4.07
C ASP A 162 -10.58 9.15 -2.88
N ILE A 163 -9.92 8.01 -3.09
CA ILE A 163 -9.09 7.34 -2.07
C ILE A 163 -8.00 8.27 -1.54
N PHE A 164 -7.28 8.98 -2.41
CA PHE A 164 -6.27 9.95 -1.96
C PHE A 164 -6.89 11.15 -1.24
N ALA A 165 -8.07 11.61 -1.65
CA ALA A 165 -8.77 12.71 -1.00
C ALA A 165 -9.27 12.37 0.42
N GLU A 166 -9.70 11.12 0.67
CA GLU A 166 -10.37 10.68 1.91
C GLU A 166 -9.61 11.08 3.19
N ARG A 167 -8.26 11.04 3.18
CA ARG A 167 -7.44 11.25 4.39
C ARG A 167 -6.33 12.29 4.27
N SER A 168 -6.08 12.80 3.07
CA SER A 168 -4.98 13.73 2.81
C SER A 168 -5.27 15.17 3.23
N GLY A 169 -6.55 15.58 3.22
CA GLY A 169 -6.94 16.97 3.41
C GLY A 169 -6.91 17.80 2.12
N HIS A 170 -6.61 17.17 0.97
CA HIS A 170 -6.70 17.80 -0.35
C HIS A 170 -7.98 17.38 -1.08
N TYR A 171 -8.56 18.29 -1.85
CA TYR A 171 -9.70 17.99 -2.71
C TYR A 171 -9.31 17.06 -3.86
N ARG A 172 -10.28 16.30 -4.35
CA ARG A 172 -10.19 15.43 -5.52
C ARG A 172 -9.50 16.07 -6.74
N SER A 173 -9.78 17.35 -7.02
CA SER A 173 -9.19 18.10 -8.15
C SER A 173 -7.67 18.27 -8.04
N PHE A 174 -7.12 18.32 -6.82
CA PHE A 174 -5.68 18.33 -6.59
C PHE A 174 -5.05 17.03 -7.09
N TRP A 175 -5.63 15.88 -6.70
CA TRP A 175 -5.14 14.56 -7.09
C TRP A 175 -5.26 14.32 -8.59
N LYS A 176 -6.39 14.69 -9.20
CA LYS A 176 -6.55 14.60 -10.66
C LYS A 176 -5.45 15.34 -11.42
N LYS A 177 -5.00 16.50 -10.93
CA LYS A 177 -3.90 17.25 -11.55
C LYS A 177 -2.55 16.55 -11.33
N ARG A 178 -2.28 16.09 -10.10
CA ARG A 178 -0.99 15.50 -9.73
C ARG A 178 -0.76 14.11 -10.32
N CYS A 179 -1.80 13.31 -10.48
CA CYS A 179 -1.66 11.98 -11.07
C CYS A 179 -1.55 11.99 -12.60
N SER A 180 -1.82 13.10 -13.29
CA SER A 180 -1.76 13.16 -14.76
C SER A 180 -0.41 12.74 -15.37
N ARG A 181 0.67 12.83 -14.59
CA ARG A 181 2.02 12.33 -14.87
C ARG A 181 2.59 11.72 -13.60
N ASP A 182 3.70 11.02 -13.75
CA ASP A 182 4.48 10.51 -12.64
C ASP A 182 4.86 11.67 -11.71
N THR A 183 4.30 11.63 -10.50
CA THR A 183 4.66 12.51 -9.40
C THR A 183 5.34 11.68 -8.35
N ILE A 184 6.65 11.90 -8.16
CA ILE A 184 7.49 11.20 -7.19
C ILE A 184 7.69 12.13 -5.99
N LEU A 185 7.49 11.61 -4.80
CA LEU A 185 7.55 12.33 -3.53
C LEU A 185 8.58 11.67 -2.61
N THR A 186 9.36 12.50 -1.94
CA THR A 186 10.15 12.13 -0.76
C THR A 186 9.24 11.71 0.40
N PRO A 187 9.76 11.06 1.46
CA PRO A 187 8.98 10.73 2.65
C PRO A 187 8.34 11.96 3.30
N GLU A 188 9.09 13.06 3.38
CA GLU A 188 8.64 14.34 3.93
C GLU A 188 7.48 14.91 3.12
N GLU A 189 7.64 15.01 1.79
CA GLU A 189 6.58 15.48 0.90
C GLU A 189 5.34 14.57 0.96
N THR A 190 5.54 13.26 1.10
CA THR A 190 4.44 12.29 1.23
C THR A 190 3.61 12.53 2.49
N VAL A 191 4.26 12.84 3.61
CA VAL A 191 3.60 13.22 4.87
C VAL A 191 2.92 14.59 4.73
N ASP A 192 3.60 15.57 4.14
CA ASP A 192 3.07 16.92 3.95
C ASP A 192 1.83 16.94 3.05
N TRP A 193 1.79 16.07 2.04
CA TRP A 193 0.63 15.88 1.15
C TRP A 193 -0.45 14.97 1.77
N GLY A 194 -0.23 14.49 2.99
CA GLY A 194 -1.21 13.71 3.76
C GLY A 194 -1.41 12.26 3.26
N LEU A 195 -0.53 11.77 2.38
CA LEU A 195 -0.52 10.38 1.91
C LEU A 195 0.16 9.41 2.88
N ALA A 196 0.95 9.94 3.83
CA ALA A 196 1.48 9.23 4.98
C ALA A 196 1.17 9.96 6.30
N ASP A 197 1.30 9.24 7.42
CA ASP A 197 1.05 9.73 8.78
C ASP A 197 2.34 10.06 9.55
N GLY A 198 3.51 9.66 9.05
CA GLY A 198 4.81 9.99 9.63
C GLY A 198 5.98 9.21 9.02
N ILE A 199 7.20 9.58 9.42
CA ILE A 199 8.45 8.94 8.98
C ILE A 199 9.06 8.15 10.15
N ILE A 200 9.38 6.87 9.95
CA ILE A 200 10.01 6.00 10.94
C ILE A 200 11.48 6.40 11.13
N GLU A 201 11.78 7.14 12.19
CA GLU A 201 13.16 7.37 12.63
C GLU A 201 13.72 6.12 13.32
N SER A 202 14.89 5.66 12.90
CA SER A 202 15.44 4.33 13.23
C SER A 202 15.78 4.08 14.71
N THR A 203 15.49 4.99 15.65
CA THR A 203 15.84 4.77 17.08
C THR A 203 14.87 5.31 18.13
N LYS A 204 13.73 5.95 17.81
CA LYS A 204 12.76 6.39 18.84
C LYS A 204 11.31 6.22 18.40
N ALA A 205 10.47 5.76 19.33
CA ALA A 205 9.03 5.66 19.15
C ALA A 205 8.46 6.98 18.63
N LEU A 206 7.71 6.92 17.54
CA LEU A 206 7.22 8.09 16.81
C LEU A 206 6.40 9.03 17.71
N PRO A 207 6.81 10.29 17.90
CA PRO A 207 5.93 11.31 18.44
C PRO A 207 4.80 11.59 17.45
N CYS A 208 3.56 11.69 17.92
CA CYS A 208 2.43 12.07 17.07
C CYS A 208 2.55 13.54 16.69
N VAL A 209 2.46 13.85 15.40
CA VAL A 209 2.35 15.23 14.93
C VAL A 209 0.90 15.70 15.15
N LYS A 210 0.72 16.72 15.99
CA LYS A 210 -0.56 17.43 16.12
C LYS A 210 -0.82 18.21 14.83
N ARG A 211 -1.85 17.82 14.06
CA ARG A 211 -2.27 18.54 12.85
C ARG A 211 -2.81 19.92 13.21
N LYS A 212 -2.26 20.99 12.64
CA LYS A 212 -2.98 22.27 12.46
C LYS A 212 -3.78 22.15 11.17
N ARG A 213 -5.08 22.46 11.23
CA ARG A 213 -5.88 22.72 10.02
C ARG A 213 -5.23 23.86 9.27
N ILE A 214 -4.82 23.62 8.02
CA ILE A 214 -4.43 24.69 7.12
C ILE A 214 -5.73 25.17 6.46
N ASP A 215 -6.28 26.27 6.97
CA ASP A 215 -7.21 27.08 6.20
C ASP A 215 -6.43 27.68 5.04
N ARG A 216 -6.74 27.26 3.81
CA ARG A 216 -6.43 28.08 2.62
C ARG A 216 -7.73 28.75 2.18
N LYS A 217 -7.93 29.96 2.71
CA LYS A 217 -8.82 30.95 2.10
C LYS A 217 -8.11 31.58 0.89
N LYS A 218 -8.93 31.82 -0.13
CA LYS A 218 -8.71 32.48 -1.44
C LYS A 218 -8.21 31.56 -2.54
#